data_AF-A0A6P8EJW2-F1
#
_entry.id   AF-A0A6P8EJW2-F1
#
_cell.length_a   1.000
_cell.length_b   1.000
_cell.length_c   1.000
_cell.angle_alpha   90.00
_cell.angle_beta   90.00
_cell.angle_gamma   90.00
#
_symmetry.space_group_name_H-M   'P 1'
#
loop_
_entity.id
_entity.type
_entity.pdbx_description
1 polymer ?
#
loop_
_entity_poly.entity_id
_entity_poly.type
_entity_poly.pdbx_seq_one_letter_code
_entity_poly.pdbx_strand_id
1 'polypeptide(L)'
;MTVAAGIGYSLIALGPSLSLFVSVISKKPFLILTVLSSTLLWLISLIVMSGLWRAFLPISSSAWWPYAILIITSVGFQEGLRVFFWRIYKKLEDILDAFADRVSKPRLFLTDKMQIALALIALSFVTIHTFSMVIAFNGYAEGNKVDQIFVPVVHMVAGLMTLVNFAHGGCMIGIPLLYLMAMLTLMHCGKMVWRRLTENRGRQESSQ
;
A
#
# COMPACT_ATOMS: atom_id res chain seq x y z
N MET A 1 11.78 -29.76 0.94
CA MET A 1 12.31 -28.38 0.90
C MET A 1 13.22 -28.19 2.11
N THR A 2 14.44 -27.71 1.93
CA THR A 2 15.42 -27.58 3.02
C THR A 2 15.07 -26.41 3.95
N VAL A 3 15.41 -26.50 5.23
CA VAL A 3 15.23 -25.41 6.21
C VAL A 3 15.87 -24.10 5.72
N ALA A 4 17.03 -24.20 5.08
CA ALA A 4 17.73 -23.06 4.47
C ALA A 4 16.91 -22.36 3.37
N ALA A 5 16.21 -23.10 2.51
CA ALA A 5 15.34 -22.51 1.49
C ALA A 5 14.13 -21.80 2.13
N GLY A 6 13.54 -22.39 3.18
CA GLY A 6 12.45 -21.76 3.93
C GLY A 6 12.86 -20.43 4.58
N ILE A 7 14.06 -20.39 5.17
CA ILE A 7 14.63 -19.16 5.74
C ILE A 7 14.89 -18.14 4.64
N GLY A 8 15.47 -18.56 3.51
CA GLY A 8 15.75 -17.69 2.36
C GLY A 8 14.49 -17.00 1.82
N TYR A 9 13.41 -17.76 1.57
CA TYR A 9 12.14 -17.20 1.10
C TYR A 9 11.51 -16.25 2.11
N SER A 10 11.60 -16.58 3.41
CA SER A 10 11.09 -15.72 4.47
C SER A 10 11.82 -14.37 4.52
N LEU A 11 13.15 -14.37 4.38
CA LEU A 11 13.94 -13.14 4.39
C LEU A 11 13.68 -12.27 3.15
N ILE A 12 13.55 -12.88 1.96
CA ILE A 12 13.22 -12.14 0.73
C ILE A 12 11.82 -11.52 0.82
N ALA A 13 10.85 -12.27 1.35
CA ALA A 13 9.46 -11.81 1.43
C ALA A 13 9.24 -10.79 2.56
N LEU A 14 9.80 -11.03 3.75
CA LEU A 14 9.54 -10.23 4.96
C LEU A 14 10.59 -9.13 5.21
N GLY A 15 11.79 -9.25 4.63
CA GLY A 15 12.96 -8.41 4.97
C GLY A 15 12.72 -6.91 4.88
N PRO A 16 12.22 -6.38 3.73
CA PRO A 16 11.96 -4.95 3.59
C PRO A 16 10.92 -4.42 4.60
N SER A 17 9.83 -5.15 4.79
CA SER A 17 8.77 -4.79 5.72
C SER A 17 9.24 -4.82 7.17
N LEU A 18 10.02 -5.84 7.54
CA LEU A 18 10.60 -5.97 8.89
C LEU A 18 11.59 -4.84 9.17
N SER A 19 12.41 -4.45 8.18
CA SER A 19 13.34 -3.32 8.32
C SER A 19 12.61 -1.99 8.58
N LEU A 20 11.55 -1.70 7.84
CA LEU A 20 10.73 -0.51 8.07
C LEU A 20 10.02 -0.54 9.43
N PHE A 21 9.50 -1.70 9.82
CA PHE A 21 8.82 -1.88 11.08
C PHE A 21 9.76 -1.62 12.27
N VAL A 22 10.93 -2.24 12.29
CA VAL A 22 11.91 -2.08 13.38
C VAL A 22 12.49 -0.68 13.39
N SER A 23 12.84 -0.11 12.23
CA SER A 23 13.52 1.18 12.15
C SER A 23 12.61 2.36 12.48
N VAL A 24 11.35 2.35 12.01
CA VAL A 24 10.47 3.52 12.08
C VAL A 24 9.25 3.28 12.96
N ILE A 25 8.57 2.14 12.77
CA ILE A 25 7.24 1.92 13.36
C ILE A 25 7.34 1.60 14.84
N SER A 26 8.28 0.74 15.22
CA SER A 26 8.47 0.30 16.60
C SER A 26 8.83 1.44 17.58
N LYS A 27 9.27 2.59 17.06
CA LYS A 27 9.73 3.73 17.86
C LYS A 27 8.60 4.56 18.46
N LYS A 28 7.35 4.38 18.01
CA LYS A 28 6.20 5.18 18.42
C LYS A 28 4.98 4.27 18.66
N PRO A 29 4.40 4.21 19.87
CA PRO A 29 3.29 3.29 20.18
C PRO A 29 2.02 3.57 19.37
N PHE A 30 1.75 4.85 19.05
CA PHE A 30 0.64 5.27 18.19
C PHE A 30 0.73 4.66 16.78
N LEU A 31 1.96 4.52 16.26
CA LEU A 31 2.26 3.96 14.95
C LEU A 31 1.93 2.47 14.88
N ILE A 32 2.32 1.74 15.93
CA ILE A 32 2.02 0.31 16.08
C ILE A 32 0.50 0.08 16.08
N LEU A 33 -0.24 0.88 16.87
CA LEU A 33 -1.70 0.76 16.96
C LEU A 33 -2.37 1.03 15.60
N THR A 34 -1.88 2.04 14.88
CA THR A 34 -2.39 2.40 13.55
C THR A 34 -2.13 1.28 12.53
N VAL A 35 -0.92 0.69 12.53
CA VAL A 35 -0.60 -0.45 11.67
C VAL A 35 -1.50 -1.64 11.98
N LEU A 36 -1.64 -1.99 13.26
CA LEU A 36 -2.44 -3.13 13.70
C LEU A 36 -3.91 -2.98 13.29
N SER A 37 -4.51 -1.80 13.52
CA SER A 37 -5.88 -1.49 13.12
C SER A 37 -6.08 -1.60 11.61
N SER A 38 -5.11 -1.08 10.84
CA SER A 38 -5.11 -1.17 9.39
C SER A 38 -5.07 -2.65 8.92
N THR A 39 -4.23 -3.49 9.56
CA THR A 39 -4.13 -4.93 9.26
C THR A 39 -5.40 -5.69 9.49
N LEU A 40 -6.09 -5.40 10.58
CA LEU A 40 -7.38 -6.01 10.86
C LEU A 40 -8.42 -5.63 9.80
N LEU A 41 -8.49 -4.36 9.44
CA LEU A 41 -9.43 -3.87 8.42
C LEU A 41 -9.16 -4.47 7.03
N TRP A 42 -7.89 -4.60 6.63
CA TRP A 42 -7.53 -5.29 5.39
C TRP A 42 -7.89 -6.78 5.43
N LEU A 43 -7.61 -7.46 6.54
CA LEU A 43 -7.96 -8.88 6.68
C LEU A 43 -9.48 -9.09 6.61
N ILE A 44 -10.25 -8.24 7.32
CA ILE A 44 -11.71 -8.23 7.25
C ILE A 44 -12.18 -8.03 5.82
N SER A 45 -11.53 -7.13 5.05
CA SER A 45 -11.90 -6.89 3.66
C SER A 45 -11.81 -8.14 2.78
N LEU A 46 -10.73 -8.91 2.94
CA LEU A 46 -10.53 -10.15 2.21
C LEU A 46 -11.50 -11.25 2.65
N ILE A 47 -11.79 -11.33 3.95
CA ILE A 47 -12.77 -12.29 4.49
C ILE A 47 -14.16 -11.99 3.93
N VAL A 48 -14.59 -10.72 3.92
CA VAL A 48 -15.88 -10.31 3.36
C VAL A 48 -15.94 -10.66 1.87
N MET A 49 -14.90 -10.33 1.10
CA MET A 49 -14.87 -10.67 -0.34
C MET A 49 -14.84 -12.18 -0.59
N SER A 50 -14.12 -12.95 0.23
CA SER A 50 -14.12 -14.41 0.16
C SER A 50 -15.49 -15.00 0.49
N GLY A 51 -16.20 -14.42 1.46
CA GLY A 51 -17.56 -14.83 1.82
C GLY A 51 -18.57 -14.54 0.72
N LEU A 52 -18.49 -13.35 0.12
CA LEU A 52 -19.34 -12.96 -1.01
C LEU A 52 -19.16 -13.90 -2.21
N TRP A 53 -17.91 -14.19 -2.59
CA TRP A 53 -17.63 -15.10 -3.71
C TRP A 53 -17.99 -16.56 -3.44
N ARG A 54 -18.03 -16.99 -2.17
CA ARG A 54 -18.45 -18.34 -1.80
C ARG A 54 -19.92 -18.62 -2.16
N ALA A 55 -20.77 -17.61 -2.16
CA ALA A 55 -22.18 -17.74 -2.53
C ALA A 55 -22.40 -18.00 -4.04
N PHE A 56 -21.41 -17.72 -4.88
CA PHE A 56 -21.50 -17.87 -6.34
C PHE A 56 -20.98 -19.23 -6.86
N LEU A 57 -20.75 -20.22 -5.99
CA LEU A 57 -20.31 -21.57 -6.37
C LEU A 57 -21.53 -22.47 -6.71
N PRO A 58 -21.50 -23.30 -7.79
CA PRO A 58 -20.34 -23.70 -8.59
C PRO A 58 -20.32 -23.04 -9.98
N ILE A 59 -19.25 -22.30 -10.27
CA ILE A 59 -18.93 -21.82 -11.63
C ILE A 59 -18.09 -22.90 -12.32
N SER A 60 -18.36 -23.18 -13.60
CA SER A 60 -17.66 -24.20 -14.37
C SER A 60 -16.13 -23.98 -14.38
N SER A 61 -15.39 -25.01 -13.95
CA SER A 61 -13.96 -24.98 -13.59
C SER A 61 -12.98 -24.74 -14.75
N SER A 62 -13.45 -24.72 -16.00
CA SER A 62 -12.61 -24.54 -17.18
C SER A 62 -12.43 -23.09 -17.62
N ALA A 63 -13.13 -22.14 -16.99
CA ALA A 63 -13.17 -20.77 -17.47
C ALA A 63 -12.27 -19.84 -16.64
N TRP A 64 -11.46 -19.01 -17.31
CA TRP A 64 -10.56 -18.04 -16.67
C TRP A 64 -11.28 -16.74 -16.25
N TRP A 65 -12.42 -16.43 -16.89
CA TRP A 65 -13.21 -15.22 -16.64
C TRP A 65 -13.73 -15.05 -15.20
N PRO A 66 -14.14 -16.10 -14.46
CA PRO A 66 -14.61 -15.94 -13.08
C PRO A 66 -13.48 -15.45 -12.16
N TYR A 67 -12.26 -15.96 -12.37
CA TYR A 67 -11.08 -15.53 -11.64
C TYR A 67 -10.72 -14.07 -11.95
N ALA A 68 -10.87 -13.65 -13.21
CA ALA A 68 -10.67 -12.25 -13.58
C ALA A 68 -11.70 -11.31 -12.92
N ILE A 69 -12.99 -11.67 -12.90
CA ILE A 69 -14.03 -10.89 -12.22
C ILE A 69 -13.78 -10.86 -10.71
N LEU A 70 -13.35 -11.97 -10.12
CA LEU A 70 -12.97 -12.02 -8.71
C LEU A 70 -11.83 -11.04 -8.40
N ILE A 71 -10.79 -11.02 -9.21
CA ILE A 71 -9.68 -10.08 -9.06
C ILE A 71 -10.17 -8.64 -9.22
N ILE A 72 -10.95 -8.33 -10.25
CA ILE A 72 -11.45 -6.97 -10.50
C ILE A 72 -12.30 -6.47 -9.34
N THR A 73 -13.25 -7.29 -8.86
CA THR A 73 -14.12 -6.93 -7.73
C THR A 73 -13.34 -6.79 -6.43
N SER A 74 -12.37 -7.68 -6.18
CA SER A 74 -11.53 -7.65 -4.97
C SER A 74 -10.58 -6.46 -4.95
N VAL A 75 -9.89 -6.18 -6.07
CA VAL A 75 -9.00 -5.02 -6.22
C VAL A 75 -9.82 -3.73 -6.10
N GLY A 76 -10.98 -3.65 -6.77
CA GLY A 76 -11.87 -2.48 -6.67
C GLY A 76 -12.32 -2.21 -5.23
N PHE A 77 -12.69 -3.25 -4.48
CA PHE A 77 -13.05 -3.12 -3.07
C PHE A 77 -11.86 -2.67 -2.20
N GLN A 78 -10.67 -3.24 -2.42
CA GLN A 78 -9.45 -2.86 -1.71
C GLN A 78 -9.02 -1.41 -2.00
N GLU A 79 -9.15 -0.95 -3.23
CA GLU A 79 -8.89 0.45 -3.61
C GLU A 79 -9.93 1.40 -3.01
N GLY A 80 -11.21 0.99 -2.96
CA GLY A 80 -12.26 1.73 -2.25
C GLY A 80 -11.94 1.89 -0.76
N LEU A 81 -11.48 0.82 -0.12
CA LEU A 81 -11.01 0.87 1.26
C LEU A 81 -9.82 1.80 1.43
N ARG A 82 -8.89 1.87 0.47
CA ARG A 82 -7.78 2.83 0.53
C ARG A 82 -8.26 4.28 0.63
N VAL A 83 -9.26 4.66 -0.17
CA VAL A 83 -9.86 6.01 -0.08
C VAL A 83 -10.53 6.22 1.27
N PHE A 84 -11.24 5.21 1.77
CA PHE A 84 -11.85 5.23 3.10
C PHE A 84 -10.80 5.42 4.21
N PHE A 85 -9.68 4.70 4.15
CA PHE A 85 -8.56 4.84 5.06
C PHE A 85 -7.94 6.23 5.02
N TRP A 86 -7.73 6.79 3.83
CA TRP A 86 -7.25 8.16 3.69
C TRP A 86 -8.17 9.16 4.42
N ARG A 87 -9.49 9.01 4.28
CA ARG A 87 -10.47 9.87 4.97
C ARG A 87 -10.40 9.71 6.50
N ILE A 88 -10.28 8.48 7.00
CA ILE A 88 -10.10 8.23 8.43
C ILE A 88 -8.80 8.85 8.93
N TYR A 89 -7.71 8.66 8.19
CA TYR A 89 -6.41 9.22 8.53
C TYR A 89 -6.47 10.74 8.64
N LYS A 90 -7.03 11.42 7.64
CA LYS A 90 -7.20 12.87 7.66
C LYS A 90 -8.03 13.32 8.87
N LYS A 91 -9.13 12.62 9.16
CA LYS A 91 -9.96 12.92 10.33
C LYS A 91 -9.21 12.74 11.66
N LEU A 92 -8.38 11.69 11.78
CA LEU A 92 -7.55 11.46 12.96
C LEU A 92 -6.47 12.53 13.11
N GLU A 93 -5.86 12.94 12.01
CA GLU A 93 -4.87 14.03 11.98
C GLU A 93 -5.50 15.34 12.48
N ASP A 94 -6.67 15.71 11.98
CA ASP A 94 -7.37 16.94 12.38
C ASP A 94 -7.76 16.92 13.86
N ILE A 95 -8.18 15.76 14.39
CA ILE A 95 -8.48 15.58 15.82
C ILE A 95 -7.21 15.73 16.67
N LEU A 96 -6.10 15.15 16.21
CA LEU A 96 -4.83 15.20 16.92
C LEU A 96 -4.23 16.61 16.94
N ASP A 97 -4.31 17.34 15.82
CA ASP A 97 -3.89 18.73 15.73
C ASP A 97 -4.77 19.62 16.63
N ALA A 98 -6.09 19.39 16.67
CA ALA A 98 -6.98 20.09 17.59
C ALA A 98 -6.67 19.80 19.07
N PHE A 99 -6.27 18.57 19.41
CA PHE A 99 -5.85 18.21 20.76
C PHE A 99 -4.51 18.85 21.14
N ALA A 100 -3.55 18.92 20.20
CA ALA A 100 -2.28 19.60 20.41
C ALA A 100 -2.48 21.10 20.71
N ASP A 101 -3.35 21.76 19.93
CA ASP A 101 -3.72 23.16 20.13
C ASP A 101 -4.39 23.39 21.51
N ARG A 102 -5.20 22.43 21.99
CA ARG A 102 -5.83 22.48 23.34
C ARG A 102 -4.82 22.32 24.48
N VAL A 103 -3.80 21.49 24.30
CA VAL A 103 -2.80 21.15 25.33
C VAL A 103 -1.59 22.08 25.27
N SER A 104 -1.59 23.09 24.39
CA SER A 104 -0.47 24.04 24.18
C SER A 104 0.86 23.34 23.88
N LYS A 105 0.81 22.15 23.25
CA LYS A 105 2.00 21.45 22.79
C LYS A 105 2.25 21.76 21.31
N PRO A 106 3.51 21.78 20.85
CA PRO A 106 3.83 22.02 19.45
C PRO A 106 3.07 21.03 18.56
N ARG A 107 2.53 21.53 17.43
CA ARG A 107 1.81 20.73 16.44
C ARG A 107 2.66 19.56 15.95
N LEU A 108 1.98 18.50 15.54
CA LEU A 108 2.61 17.27 15.11
C LEU A 108 3.59 17.56 13.95
N PHE A 109 4.87 17.26 14.15
CA PHE A 109 5.93 17.60 13.19
C PHE A 109 5.67 16.86 11.86
N LEU A 110 6.03 17.45 10.72
CA LEU A 110 5.80 16.86 9.39
C LEU A 110 6.34 15.41 9.29
N THR A 111 7.42 15.13 10.02
CA THR A 111 8.01 13.80 10.17
C THR A 111 7.09 12.81 10.88
N ASP A 112 6.39 13.22 11.94
CA ASP A 112 5.42 12.36 12.63
C ASP A 112 4.21 12.08 11.71
N LYS A 113 3.78 13.06 10.89
CA LYS A 113 2.73 12.86 9.87
C LYS A 113 3.15 11.84 8.80
N MET A 114 4.38 11.95 8.29
CA MET A 114 4.96 10.97 7.37
C MET A 114 5.15 9.60 8.00
N GLN A 115 5.50 9.54 9.28
CA GLN A 115 5.63 8.28 10.01
C GLN A 115 4.29 7.57 10.14
N ILE A 116 3.19 8.31 10.35
CA ILE A 116 1.84 7.71 10.43
C ILE A 116 1.39 7.20 9.06
N ALA A 117 1.68 7.94 7.98
CA ALA A 117 1.51 7.43 6.63
C ALA A 117 2.32 6.13 6.44
N LEU A 118 3.60 6.11 6.87
CA LEU A 118 4.47 4.93 6.76
C LEU A 118 3.95 3.73 7.59
N ALA A 119 3.32 3.99 8.73
CA ALA A 119 2.64 3.00 9.54
C ALA A 119 1.48 2.35 8.77
N LEU A 120 0.63 3.18 8.18
CA LEU A 120 -0.49 2.72 7.34
C LEU A 120 0.01 1.94 6.12
N ILE A 121 1.19 2.28 5.59
CA ILE A 121 1.83 1.64 4.45
C ILE A 121 2.39 0.24 4.80
N ALA A 122 2.93 0.04 6.01
CA ALA A 122 3.56 -1.22 6.43
C ALA A 122 2.59 -2.40 6.59
N LEU A 123 1.29 -2.12 6.54
CA LEU A 123 0.25 -3.10 6.33
C LEU A 123 0.44 -3.92 5.05
N SER A 124 0.95 -3.31 3.99
CA SER A 124 0.79 -3.89 2.66
C SER A 124 1.94 -4.83 2.33
N PHE A 125 1.72 -6.12 2.53
CA PHE A 125 2.66 -7.14 2.08
C PHE A 125 2.75 -7.14 0.54
N VAL A 126 4.00 -7.18 0.04
CA VAL A 126 4.50 -6.84 -1.31
C VAL A 126 4.85 -5.37 -1.48
N THR A 127 6.14 -5.14 -1.77
CA THR A 127 6.81 -3.89 -2.14
C THR A 127 5.98 -2.97 -3.06
N ILE A 128 5.22 -3.55 -4.01
CA ILE A 128 4.33 -2.82 -4.92
C ILE A 128 3.26 -2.05 -4.16
N HIS A 129 2.62 -2.66 -3.17
CA HIS A 129 1.58 -1.99 -2.38
C HIS A 129 2.17 -0.93 -1.46
N THR A 130 3.35 -1.17 -0.90
CA THR A 130 4.06 -0.19 -0.06
C THR A 130 4.26 1.12 -0.83
N PHE A 131 4.83 1.07 -2.02
CA PHE A 131 5.05 2.26 -2.85
C PHE A 131 3.75 2.84 -3.41
N SER A 132 2.82 1.98 -3.80
CA SER A 132 1.47 2.36 -4.24
C SER A 132 0.75 3.23 -3.21
N MET A 133 0.80 2.86 -1.92
CA MET A 133 0.19 3.66 -0.86
C MET A 133 0.87 5.01 -0.68
N VAL A 134 2.21 5.09 -0.74
CA VAL A 134 2.95 6.38 -0.67
C VAL A 134 2.50 7.31 -1.81
N ILE A 135 2.45 6.79 -3.04
CA ILE A 135 2.03 7.55 -4.22
C ILE A 135 0.57 7.99 -4.09
N ALA A 136 -0.33 7.09 -3.67
CA ALA A 136 -1.74 7.39 -3.53
C ALA A 136 -2.00 8.46 -2.46
N PHE A 137 -1.38 8.34 -1.28
CA PHE A 137 -1.54 9.32 -0.19
C PHE A 137 -1.00 10.69 -0.61
N ASN A 138 0.17 10.73 -1.26
CA ASN A 138 0.70 11.97 -1.82
C ASN A 138 -0.23 12.57 -2.89
N GLY A 139 -0.78 11.72 -3.77
CA GLY A 139 -1.75 12.12 -4.79
C GLY A 139 -3.06 12.65 -4.19
N TYR A 140 -3.54 12.08 -3.09
CA TYR A 140 -4.71 12.57 -2.37
C TYR A 140 -4.45 13.88 -1.65
N ALA A 141 -3.29 14.01 -0.99
CA ALA A 141 -2.90 15.22 -0.28
C ALA A 141 -2.85 16.44 -1.21
N GLU A 142 -2.39 16.24 -2.46
CA GLU A 142 -2.14 17.34 -3.39
C GLU A 142 -3.11 17.42 -4.56
N GLY A 143 -4.15 16.59 -4.55
CA GLY A 143 -5.14 16.56 -5.63
C GLY A 143 -4.56 16.14 -6.98
N ASN A 144 -3.37 15.54 -7.02
CA ASN A 144 -2.75 15.08 -8.27
C ASN A 144 -3.50 13.86 -8.83
N LYS A 145 -4.36 14.10 -9.82
CA LYS A 145 -5.18 13.06 -10.47
C LYS A 145 -4.34 11.96 -11.13
N VAL A 146 -3.12 12.27 -11.59
CA VAL A 146 -2.23 11.27 -12.21
C VAL A 146 -1.85 10.21 -11.20
N ASP A 147 -1.38 10.62 -10.01
CA ASP A 147 -0.99 9.70 -8.95
C ASP A 147 -2.21 8.96 -8.38
N GLN A 148 -3.38 9.59 -8.32
CA GLN A 148 -4.63 8.94 -7.87
C GLN A 148 -5.12 7.84 -8.82
N ILE A 149 -4.92 7.98 -10.14
CA ILE A 149 -5.35 7.00 -11.15
C ILE A 149 -4.27 5.94 -11.38
N PHE A 150 -2.99 6.33 -11.36
CA PHE A 150 -1.86 5.42 -11.59
C PHE A 150 -1.89 4.22 -10.66
N VAL A 151 -2.17 4.45 -9.38
CA VAL A 151 -2.05 3.39 -8.38
C VAL A 151 -3.13 2.30 -8.50
N PRO A 152 -4.44 2.62 -8.62
CA PRO A 152 -5.47 1.61 -8.90
C PRO A 152 -5.18 0.82 -10.17
N VAL A 153 -4.67 1.48 -11.22
CA VAL A 153 -4.32 0.83 -12.50
C VAL A 153 -3.18 -0.17 -12.30
N VAL A 154 -2.09 0.25 -11.64
CA VAL A 154 -0.95 -0.63 -11.37
C VAL A 154 -1.34 -1.82 -10.50
N HIS A 155 -2.18 -1.61 -9.48
CA HIS A 155 -2.68 -2.69 -8.64
C HIS A 155 -3.57 -3.66 -9.43
N MET A 156 -4.47 -3.16 -10.27
CA MET A 156 -5.30 -3.98 -11.14
C MET A 156 -4.47 -4.81 -12.13
N VAL A 157 -3.50 -4.17 -12.80
CA VAL A 157 -2.60 -4.85 -13.74
C VAL A 157 -1.77 -5.92 -13.03
N ALA A 158 -1.19 -5.61 -11.87
CA ALA A 158 -0.45 -6.58 -11.08
C ALA A 158 -1.32 -7.76 -10.65
N GLY A 159 -2.55 -7.49 -10.20
CA GLY A 159 -3.54 -8.51 -9.83
C GLY A 159 -3.86 -9.45 -10.99
N LEU A 160 -4.22 -8.90 -12.16
CA LEU A 160 -4.53 -9.69 -13.35
C LEU A 160 -3.32 -10.47 -13.87
N MET A 161 -2.12 -9.90 -13.77
CA MET A 161 -0.88 -10.57 -14.21
C MET A 161 -0.58 -11.84 -13.41
N THR A 162 -1.10 -11.97 -12.18
CA THR A 162 -0.98 -13.21 -11.41
C THR A 162 -1.74 -14.38 -12.03
N LEU A 163 -2.75 -14.13 -12.89
CA LEU A 163 -3.47 -15.20 -13.60
C LEU A 163 -2.57 -15.97 -14.56
N VAL A 164 -1.50 -15.33 -15.05
CA VAL A 164 -0.50 -15.99 -15.92
C VAL A 164 0.14 -17.19 -15.22
N ASN A 165 0.19 -17.20 -13.89
CA ASN A 165 0.72 -18.32 -13.10
C ASN A 165 -0.07 -19.63 -13.26
N PHE A 166 -1.33 -19.58 -13.72
CA PHE A 166 -2.12 -20.79 -14.00
C PHE A 166 -1.75 -21.48 -15.31
N ALA A 167 -1.02 -20.81 -16.21
CA ALA A 167 -0.51 -21.41 -17.43
C ALA A 167 0.74 -22.27 -17.18
N HIS A 168 0.96 -23.30 -18.00
CA HIS A 168 2.17 -24.11 -17.90
C HIS A 168 3.42 -23.25 -18.17
N GLY A 169 4.37 -23.21 -17.23
CA GLY A 169 5.53 -22.31 -17.29
C GLY A 169 5.23 -20.84 -16.95
N GLY A 170 3.99 -20.52 -16.54
CA GLY A 170 3.54 -19.16 -16.25
C GLY A 170 4.38 -18.40 -15.24
N CYS A 171 4.92 -19.08 -14.21
CA CYS A 171 5.79 -18.46 -13.21
C CYS A 171 7.09 -17.88 -13.82
N MET A 172 7.62 -18.49 -14.89
CA MET A 172 8.84 -18.00 -15.54
C MET A 172 8.62 -16.67 -16.26
N ILE A 173 7.38 -16.38 -16.65
CA ILE A 173 6.99 -15.16 -17.36
C ILE A 173 6.40 -14.15 -16.35
N GLY A 174 5.48 -14.59 -15.51
CA GLY A 174 4.76 -13.76 -14.54
C GLY A 174 5.68 -13.13 -13.48
N ILE A 175 6.66 -13.87 -12.96
CA ILE A 175 7.56 -13.34 -11.92
C ILE A 175 8.41 -12.16 -12.45
N PRO A 176 9.15 -12.27 -13.57
CA PRO A 176 9.89 -11.13 -14.13
C PRO A 176 9.01 -9.92 -14.44
N LEU A 177 7.81 -10.15 -14.97
CA LEU A 177 6.83 -9.11 -15.28
C LEU A 177 6.35 -8.36 -14.04
N LEU A 178 6.08 -9.08 -12.94
CA LEU A 178 5.73 -8.46 -11.65
C LEU A 178 6.90 -7.67 -11.06
N TYR A 179 8.14 -8.17 -11.19
CA TYR A 179 9.33 -7.43 -10.78
C TYR A 179 9.52 -6.15 -11.60
N LEU A 180 9.28 -6.19 -12.92
CA LEU A 180 9.32 -5.00 -13.76
C LEU A 180 8.29 -3.95 -13.29
N MET A 181 7.05 -4.35 -13.02
CA MET A 181 6.02 -3.47 -12.46
C MET A 181 6.43 -2.90 -11.10
N ALA A 182 7.05 -3.69 -10.24
CA ALA A 182 7.58 -3.22 -8.96
C ALA A 182 8.69 -2.17 -9.15
N MET A 183 9.62 -2.40 -10.09
CA MET A 183 10.69 -1.45 -10.41
C MET A 183 10.12 -0.14 -10.98
N LEU A 184 9.14 -0.20 -11.89
CA LEU A 184 8.47 0.98 -12.42
C LEU A 184 7.76 1.78 -11.32
N THR A 185 7.07 1.09 -10.41
CA THR A 185 6.38 1.72 -9.27
C THR A 185 7.39 2.39 -8.33
N LEU A 186 8.51 1.71 -8.05
CA LEU A 186 9.61 2.25 -7.24
C LEU A 186 10.23 3.50 -7.90
N MET A 187 10.50 3.45 -9.21
CA MET A 187 11.04 4.60 -9.95
C MET A 187 10.09 5.78 -9.95
N HIS A 188 8.78 5.56 -10.14
CA HIS A 188 7.77 6.61 -10.06
C HIS A 188 7.70 7.22 -8.66
N CYS A 189 7.72 6.38 -7.62
CA CYS A 189 7.78 6.83 -6.23
C CYS A 189 9.04 7.68 -5.97
N GLY A 190 10.21 7.21 -6.42
CA GLY A 190 11.48 7.93 -6.29
C GLY A 190 11.46 9.29 -6.99
N LYS A 191 10.95 9.35 -8.22
CA LYS A 191 10.80 10.60 -8.99
C LYS A 191 9.84 11.57 -8.29
N MET A 192 8.73 11.08 -7.76
CA MET A 192 7.76 11.89 -7.01
C MET A 192 8.37 12.48 -5.74
N VAL A 193 9.10 11.67 -4.96
CA VAL A 193 9.83 12.13 -3.77
C VAL A 193 10.91 13.15 -4.13
N TRP A 194 11.69 12.89 -5.18
CA TRP A 194 12.74 13.82 -5.62
C TRP A 194 12.18 15.19 -6.03
N ARG A 195 11.09 15.18 -6.80
CA ARG A 195 10.37 16.41 -7.19
C ARG A 195 9.92 17.19 -5.94
N ARG A 196 9.30 16.51 -4.98
CA ARG A 196 8.86 17.10 -3.70
C ARG A 196 9.99 17.77 -2.93
N LEU A 197 11.12 17.07 -2.80
CA LEU A 197 12.30 17.59 -2.09
C LEU A 197 12.84 18.84 -2.77
N THR A 198 12.86 18.85 -4.11
CA THR A 198 13.34 19.98 -4.91
C THR A 198 12.41 21.19 -4.77
N GLU A 199 11.10 21.00 -4.85
CA GLU A 199 10.09 22.06 -4.68
C GLU A 199 10.13 22.69 -3.28
N ASN A 200 10.26 21.87 -2.23
CA ASN A 200 10.34 22.35 -0.85
C ASN A 200 11.61 23.16 -0.58
N ARG A 201 12.75 22.71 -1.14
CA ARG A 201 14.01 23.44 -1.03
C ARG A 201 13.90 24.82 -1.69
N GLY A 202 13.34 24.90 -2.90
CA GLY A 202 13.14 26.18 -3.59
C GLY A 202 12.23 27.14 -2.82
N ARG A 203 11.17 26.66 -2.17
CA ARG A 203 10.30 27.50 -1.33
C ARG A 203 11.02 28.05 -0.10
N GLN A 204 11.88 27.26 0.54
CA GLN A 204 12.69 27.74 1.67
C GLN A 204 13.71 28.80 1.25
N GLU A 205 14.40 28.59 0.12
CA GLU A 205 15.35 29.56 -0.43
C GLU A 205 14.66 30.87 -0.87
N SER A 206 13.41 30.83 -1.32
CA SER A 206 12.63 32.03 -1.69
C SER A 206 11.98 32.79 -0.51
N SER A 207 11.90 32.17 0.67
CA SER A 207 11.29 32.78 1.87
C SER A 207 12.32 33.40 2.82
N GLN A 208 13.59 33.39 2.42
CA GLN A 208 14.75 33.90 3.16
C GLN A 208 15.30 35.13 2.45
#